data_AF-A0A535WBP4-F1
#
_entry.id   AF-A0A535WBP4-F1
#
_cell.length_a   1.000
_cell.length_b   1.000
_cell.length_c   1.000
_cell.angle_alpha   90.00
_cell.angle_beta   90.00
_cell.angle_gamma   90.00
#
_symmetry.space_group_name_H-M   'P 1'
#
loop_
_entity.id
_entity.type
_entity.pdbx_description
1 polymer ?
#
loop_
_entity_poly.entity_id
_entity_poly.type
_entity_poly.pdbx_seq_one_letter_code
_entity_poly.pdbx_strand_id
1 'polypeptide(L)'
;VFTPPRGLWGGRGLVTLTTFETWLGRPPGPAFHLDDLARRYLAAFGPASAADMRLWSGLAMRETFESLRPRLKVFRNEQGVELFDLPRAPRPDPSTPVPVRLLPDFDNILLAHADRTRILPPGKHLGMFSSNGVMQGSVLVDGFVRAMWVPARGGLVITPFDQPIAKGERQEVIEEASRLLDFLAPGEKHDVRFGPVKS
;
A
#
# COMPACT_ATOMS: atom_id res chain seq x y z
N VAL A 1 3.08 -24.29 -0.08
CA VAL A 1 3.42 -23.17 -0.99
C VAL A 1 2.43 -23.18 -2.15
N PHE A 2 1.85 -22.03 -2.50
CA PHE A 2 1.07 -21.87 -3.74
C PHE A 2 2.03 -21.81 -4.93
N THR A 3 1.87 -22.68 -5.91
CA THR A 3 2.77 -22.73 -7.07
C THR A 3 2.23 -21.93 -8.25
N PRO A 4 3.07 -21.13 -8.94
CA PRO A 4 2.66 -20.47 -10.16
C PRO A 4 2.53 -21.48 -11.32
N PRO A 5 1.71 -21.15 -12.35
CA PRO A 5 0.90 -19.94 -12.44
C PRO A 5 -0.48 -20.11 -11.77
N ARG A 6 -0.77 -19.25 -10.78
CA ARG A 6 -2.14 -19.04 -10.25
C ARG A 6 -2.77 -17.74 -10.77
N GLY A 7 -1.98 -16.66 -10.76
CA GLY A 7 -2.33 -15.38 -11.37
C GLY A 7 -1.64 -15.28 -12.73
N LEU A 8 -2.42 -15.12 -13.79
CA LEU A 8 -1.94 -14.84 -15.13
C LEU A 8 -2.43 -13.46 -15.54
N TRP A 9 -1.62 -12.71 -16.30
CA TRP A 9 -2.11 -11.49 -16.92
C TRP A 9 -3.31 -11.82 -17.82
N GLY A 10 -4.43 -11.14 -17.60
CA GLY A 10 -5.68 -11.38 -18.34
C GLY A 10 -6.37 -12.72 -18.07
N GLY A 11 -5.93 -13.52 -17.08
CA GLY A 11 -6.44 -14.87 -16.87
C GLY A 11 -6.32 -15.40 -15.45
N ARG A 12 -6.76 -16.64 -15.25
CA ARG A 12 -6.68 -17.34 -13.96
C ARG A 12 -6.11 -18.73 -14.17
N GLY A 13 -5.07 -19.07 -13.41
CA GLY A 13 -4.58 -20.44 -13.30
C GLY A 13 -5.30 -21.23 -12.21
N LEU A 14 -5.03 -22.54 -12.17
CA LEU A 14 -5.51 -23.43 -11.11
C LEU A 14 -4.78 -23.14 -9.79
N VAL A 15 -5.47 -23.36 -8.68
CA VAL A 15 -4.82 -23.37 -7.37
C VAL A 15 -4.09 -24.70 -7.23
N THR A 16 -2.76 -24.63 -7.20
CA THR A 16 -1.89 -25.79 -6.98
C THR A 16 -1.03 -25.54 -5.74
N LEU A 17 -0.82 -26.61 -4.97
CA LEU A 17 -0.11 -26.58 -3.69
C LEU A 17 0.96 -27.66 -3.68
N THR A 18 2.12 -27.32 -3.13
CA THR A 18 3.19 -28.28 -2.79
C THR A 18 3.82 -27.92 -1.45
N THR A 19 4.67 -28.78 -0.90
CA THR A 19 5.43 -28.49 0.33
C THR A 19 6.54 -27.48 0.08
N PHE A 20 7.04 -26.84 1.13
CA PHE A 20 8.14 -25.88 1.02
C PHE A 20 9.42 -26.57 0.55
N GLU A 21 9.68 -27.75 1.09
CA GLU A 21 10.82 -28.62 0.77
C GLU A 21 10.84 -29.00 -0.70
N THR A 22 9.70 -29.47 -1.22
CA THR A 22 9.58 -29.85 -2.63
C THR A 22 9.74 -28.63 -3.54
N TRP A 23 9.23 -27.47 -3.14
CA TRP A 23 9.34 -26.25 -3.94
C TRP A 23 10.77 -25.69 -4.01
N LEU A 24 11.48 -25.66 -2.88
CA LEU A 24 12.79 -25.00 -2.76
C LEU A 24 13.97 -25.97 -2.75
N GLY A 25 13.72 -27.28 -2.77
CA GLY A 25 14.74 -28.32 -2.68
C GLY A 25 15.45 -28.40 -1.33
N ARG A 26 14.91 -27.76 -0.28
CA ARG A 26 15.51 -27.69 1.06
C ARG A 26 14.48 -27.41 2.15
N PRO A 27 14.74 -27.81 3.41
CA PRO A 27 13.88 -27.46 4.53
C PRO A 27 13.83 -25.95 4.78
N PRO A 28 12.78 -25.46 5.47
CA PRO A 28 12.76 -24.09 6.00
C PRO A 28 14.02 -23.76 6.80
N GLY A 29 14.50 -22.52 6.66
CA GLY A 29 15.57 -22.00 7.49
C GLY A 29 15.15 -21.82 8.96
N PRO A 30 16.08 -21.43 9.84
CA PRO A 30 15.74 -21.10 11.22
C PRO A 30 14.72 -19.96 11.30
N ALA A 31 13.99 -19.89 12.41
CA ALA A 31 13.10 -18.77 12.68
C ALA A 31 13.88 -17.44 12.66
N PHE A 32 13.24 -16.39 12.13
CA PHE A 32 13.82 -15.05 12.14
C PHE A 32 13.79 -14.44 13.54
N HIS A 33 14.73 -13.54 13.84
CA HIS A 33 14.69 -12.74 15.06
C HIS A 33 13.68 -11.60 14.92
N LEU A 34 12.88 -11.36 15.97
CA LEU A 34 11.88 -10.29 15.97
C LEU A 34 12.51 -8.91 15.72
N ASP A 35 13.73 -8.70 16.19
CA ASP A 35 14.54 -7.52 15.93
C ASP A 35 14.76 -7.26 14.43
N ASP A 36 15.04 -8.31 13.66
CA ASP A 36 15.24 -8.19 12.21
C ASP A 36 13.92 -7.89 11.49
N LEU A 37 12.83 -8.51 11.94
CA LEU A 37 11.50 -8.21 11.42
C LEU A 37 11.13 -6.75 11.70
N ALA A 38 11.36 -6.26 12.92
CA ALA A 38 11.07 -4.88 13.30
C ALA A 38 11.90 -3.88 12.48
N ARG A 39 13.20 -4.13 12.29
CA ARG A 39 14.05 -3.28 11.43
C ARG A 39 13.57 -3.25 9.98
N ARG A 40 13.15 -4.40 9.41
CA ARG A 40 12.62 -4.46 8.04
C ARG A 40 11.28 -3.75 7.91
N TYR A 41 10.41 -3.89 8.91
CA TYR A 41 9.14 -3.18 8.98
C TYR A 41 9.37 -1.66 9.01
N LEU A 42 10.26 -1.17 9.88
CA LEU A 42 10.61 0.26 9.96
C LEU A 42 11.29 0.78 8.69
N ALA A 43 12.10 -0.03 8.01
CA ALA A 43 12.68 0.34 6.73
C ALA A 43 11.63 0.59 5.64
N ALA A 44 10.49 -0.09 5.69
CA ALA A 44 9.43 0.01 4.71
C ALA A 44 8.34 1.03 5.11
N PHE A 45 8.01 1.12 6.39
CA PHE A 45 6.81 1.81 6.89
C PHE A 45 7.09 2.79 8.03
N GLY A 46 8.36 3.02 8.38
CA GLY A 46 8.74 4.01 9.38
C GLY A 46 8.50 5.45 8.93
N PRO A 47 8.39 6.43 9.86
CA PRO A 47 8.27 6.23 11.30
C PRO A 47 6.94 5.56 11.70
N ALA A 48 6.98 4.62 12.65
CA ALA A 48 5.81 3.84 13.07
C ALA A 48 5.86 3.48 14.56
N SER A 49 4.68 3.25 15.15
CA SER A 49 4.54 2.78 16.53
C SER A 49 4.62 1.25 16.63
N ALA A 50 4.83 0.74 17.85
CA ALA A 50 4.70 -0.70 18.11
C ALA A 50 3.27 -1.23 17.88
N ALA A 51 2.25 -0.36 18.00
CA ALA A 51 0.86 -0.71 17.73
C ALA A 51 0.61 -0.91 16.22
N ASP A 52 1.22 -0.08 15.38
CA ASP A 52 1.18 -0.24 13.92
C ASP A 52 1.77 -1.59 13.51
N MET A 53 2.98 -1.91 14.01
CA MET A 53 3.60 -3.19 13.68
C MET A 53 2.80 -4.38 14.21
N ARG A 54 2.18 -4.28 15.39
CA ARG A 54 1.28 -5.32 15.91
C ARG A 54 0.08 -5.51 15.00
N LEU A 55 -0.54 -4.45 14.50
CA LEU A 55 -1.67 -4.54 13.57
C LEU A 55 -1.23 -5.23 12.27
N TRP A 56 -0.08 -4.85 11.72
CA TRP A 56 0.45 -5.41 10.48
C TRP A 56 0.88 -6.89 10.60
N SER A 57 1.60 -7.25 11.67
CA SER A 57 2.19 -8.59 11.83
C SER A 57 1.34 -9.57 12.64
N GLY A 58 0.42 -9.08 13.48
CA GLY A 58 -0.26 -9.86 14.50
C GLY A 58 0.59 -10.19 15.73
N LEU A 59 1.86 -9.77 15.79
CA LEU A 59 2.80 -10.12 16.86
C LEU A 59 2.83 -9.07 17.98
N ALA A 60 3.12 -9.52 19.21
CA ALA A 60 3.40 -8.62 20.32
C ALA A 60 4.81 -8.03 20.17
N MET A 61 4.92 -6.78 19.72
CA MET A 61 6.20 -6.16 19.32
C MET A 61 6.74 -5.12 20.32
N ARG A 62 6.06 -4.89 21.45
CA ARG A 62 6.43 -3.81 22.40
C ARG A 62 7.84 -3.99 22.96
N GLU A 63 8.15 -5.17 23.46
CA GLU A 63 9.47 -5.46 24.08
C GLU A 63 10.60 -5.36 23.06
N THR A 64 10.36 -5.82 21.83
CA THR A 64 11.32 -5.68 20.72
C THR A 64 11.63 -4.22 20.44
N PHE A 65 10.62 -3.35 20.41
CA PHE A 65 10.82 -1.92 20.17
C PHE A 65 11.60 -1.25 21.30
N GLU A 66 11.30 -1.58 22.56
CA GLU A 66 12.07 -1.05 23.70
C GLU A 66 13.52 -1.52 23.70
N SER A 67 13.77 -2.79 23.37
CA SER A 67 15.14 -3.31 23.22
C SER A 67 15.90 -2.62 22.09
N LEU A 68 15.23 -2.32 20.97
CA LEU A 68 15.81 -1.62 19.83
C LEU A 68 15.93 -0.12 20.02
N ARG A 69 15.20 0.50 20.96
CA ARG A 69 15.12 1.94 21.19
C ARG A 69 16.49 2.64 21.16
N PRO A 70 17.56 2.15 21.82
CA PRO A 70 18.86 2.84 21.80
C PRO A 70 19.50 2.94 20.40
N ARG A 71 19.02 2.15 19.44
CA ARG A 71 19.52 2.07 18.06
C ARG A 71 18.57 2.72 17.04
N LEU A 72 17.44 3.28 17.47
CA LEU A 72 16.42 3.89 16.64
C LEU A 72 16.31 5.38 16.92
N LYS A 73 15.73 6.12 15.97
CA LYS A 73 15.24 7.47 16.23
C LYS A 73 13.82 7.39 16.76
N VAL A 74 13.51 8.26 17.71
CA VAL A 74 12.22 8.33 18.38
C VAL A 74 11.62 9.70 18.13
N PHE A 75 10.35 9.71 17.72
CA PHE A 75 9.54 10.88 17.43
C PHE A 75 8.22 10.81 18.17
N ARG A 76 7.46 11.89 18.13
CA ARG A 76 6.05 11.91 18.56
C ARG A 76 5.21 12.54 17.48
N ASN A 77 4.03 11.98 17.23
CA ASN A 77 3.02 12.63 16.39
C ASN A 77 2.25 13.69 17.19
N GLU A 78 1.31 14.36 16.51
CA GLU A 78 0.48 15.43 17.07
C GLU A 78 -0.39 14.95 18.25
N GLN A 79 -0.74 13.67 18.28
CA GLN A 79 -1.51 13.03 19.34
C GLN A 79 -0.61 12.50 20.49
N GLY A 80 0.70 12.77 20.43
CA GLY A 80 1.69 12.37 21.42
C GLY A 80 2.10 10.89 21.35
N VAL A 81 1.64 10.13 20.34
CA VAL A 81 2.01 8.74 20.11
C VAL A 81 3.49 8.67 19.72
N GLU A 82 4.20 7.77 20.37
CA GLU A 82 5.62 7.53 20.08
C GLU A 82 5.79 6.76 18.77
N LEU A 83 6.65 7.27 17.90
CA LEU A 83 7.00 6.68 16.62
C LEU A 83 8.50 6.39 16.59
N PHE A 84 8.85 5.23 16.05
CA PHE A 84 10.23 4.78 15.91
C PHE A 84 10.59 4.75 14.43
N ASP A 85 11.85 5.02 14.12
CA ASP A 85 12.36 4.99 12.75
C ASP A 85 13.85 4.62 12.73
N LEU A 86 14.33 4.18 11.56
CA LEU A 86 15.75 3.91 11.39
C LEU A 86 16.54 5.24 11.38
N PRO A 87 17.75 5.27 11.97
CA PRO A 87 18.54 6.50 12.07
C PRO A 87 18.78 7.20 10.72
N ARG A 88 18.95 6.40 9.66
CA ARG A 88 19.23 6.86 8.29
C ARG A 88 18.04 6.73 7.33
N ALA A 89 16.83 6.44 7.82
CA ALA A 89 15.65 6.44 6.96
C ALA A 89 15.44 7.83 6.33
N PRO A 90 14.98 7.89 5.06
CA PRO A 90 14.68 9.13 4.38
C PRO A 90 13.52 9.85 5.09
N ARG A 91 13.71 11.15 5.35
CA ARG A 91 12.68 12.04 5.89
C ARG A 91 12.69 13.31 5.04
N PRO A 92 11.98 13.33 3.90
CA PRO A 92 11.92 14.48 3.00
C PRO A 92 11.40 15.73 3.71
N ASP A 93 11.73 16.91 3.17
CA ASP A 93 11.20 18.18 3.66
C ASP A 93 9.66 18.19 3.54
N PRO A 94 8.90 18.75 4.50
CA PRO A 94 7.44 18.82 4.40
C PRO A 94 6.91 19.55 3.16
N SER A 95 7.71 20.44 2.56
CA SER A 95 7.37 21.13 1.30
C SER A 95 7.66 20.30 0.04
N THR A 96 8.21 19.10 0.17
CA THR A 96 8.49 18.21 -0.96
C THR A 96 7.16 17.85 -1.65
N PRO A 97 6.99 18.17 -2.95
CA PRO A 97 5.78 17.81 -3.67
C PRO A 97 5.55 16.30 -3.67
N VAL A 98 4.34 15.86 -3.31
CA VAL A 98 3.97 14.44 -3.31
C VAL A 98 3.27 14.11 -4.63
N PRO A 99 3.88 13.28 -5.49
CA PRO A 99 3.31 13.01 -6.80
C PRO A 99 2.07 12.13 -6.70
N VAL A 100 1.22 12.22 -7.73
CA VAL A 100 0.10 11.29 -7.89
C VAL A 100 0.59 9.84 -8.01
N ARG A 101 -0.12 8.91 -7.37
CA ARG A 101 0.13 7.47 -7.46
C ARG A 101 -1.15 6.66 -7.61
N LEU A 102 -1.14 5.69 -8.53
CA LEU A 102 -2.16 4.65 -8.62
C LEU A 102 -1.67 3.41 -7.88
N LEU A 103 -2.27 3.12 -6.74
CA LEU A 103 -1.94 1.96 -5.91
C LEU A 103 -2.81 0.77 -6.31
N PRO A 104 -2.25 -0.45 -6.36
CA PRO A 104 -3.02 -1.66 -6.63
C PRO A 104 -3.93 -2.04 -5.45
N ASP A 105 -4.82 -2.99 -5.71
CA ASP A 105 -5.59 -3.68 -4.69
C ASP A 105 -4.66 -4.16 -3.55
N PHE A 106 -5.06 -3.90 -2.30
CA PHE A 106 -4.32 -4.32 -1.10
C PHE A 106 -2.88 -3.80 -0.97
N ASP A 107 -2.56 -2.63 -1.55
CA ASP A 107 -1.25 -2.03 -1.30
C ASP A 107 -0.98 -1.84 0.20
N ASN A 108 0.22 -2.24 0.64
CA ASN A 108 0.59 -2.24 2.05
C ASN A 108 0.62 -0.83 2.66
N ILE A 109 0.79 0.23 1.87
CA ILE A 109 0.78 1.61 2.40
C ILE A 109 -0.56 1.93 3.09
N LEU A 110 -1.66 1.28 2.69
CA LEU A 110 -3.00 1.42 3.28
C LEU A 110 -3.25 0.46 4.47
N LEU A 111 -2.36 -0.51 4.68
CA LEU A 111 -2.58 -1.65 5.59
C LEU A 111 -1.53 -1.75 6.70
N ALA A 112 -0.37 -1.13 6.54
CA ALA A 112 0.77 -1.28 7.44
C ALA A 112 0.64 -0.49 8.75
N HIS A 113 -0.21 0.54 8.81
CA HIS A 113 -0.43 1.35 10.01
C HIS A 113 -1.81 1.11 10.63
N ALA A 114 -1.86 1.14 11.96
CA ALA A 114 -3.10 1.07 12.72
C ALA A 114 -3.92 2.34 12.54
N ASP A 115 -3.26 3.50 12.56
CA ASP A 115 -3.87 4.75 12.14
C ASP A 115 -3.77 4.90 10.61
N ARG A 116 -4.86 4.56 9.93
CA ARG A 116 -4.98 4.73 8.48
C ARG A 116 -5.28 6.17 8.05
N THR A 117 -5.66 7.04 8.99
CA THR A 117 -6.01 8.44 8.67
C THR A 117 -4.84 9.25 8.16
N ARG A 118 -3.62 8.75 8.35
CA ARG A 118 -2.37 9.30 7.81
C ARG A 118 -2.40 9.53 6.31
N ILE A 119 -3.09 8.68 5.55
CA ILE A 119 -3.23 8.82 4.09
C ILE A 119 -4.66 8.58 3.60
N LEU A 120 -5.54 8.02 4.44
CA LEU A 120 -6.93 7.72 4.10
C LEU A 120 -7.88 8.52 5.00
N PRO A 121 -8.49 9.61 4.50
CA PRO A 121 -9.36 10.45 5.32
C PRO A 121 -10.49 9.66 6.01
N PRO A 122 -10.94 10.10 7.21
CA PRO A 122 -12.01 9.43 7.96
C PRO A 122 -13.27 9.15 7.13
N GLY A 123 -13.87 7.97 7.33
CA GLY A 123 -15.12 7.56 6.66
C GLY A 123 -14.97 7.04 5.22
N LYS A 124 -13.78 7.09 4.61
CA LYS A 124 -13.58 6.77 3.18
C LYS A 124 -13.18 5.33 2.87
N HIS A 125 -12.89 4.52 3.90
CA HIS A 125 -12.46 3.12 3.73
C HIS A 125 -13.56 2.20 3.17
N LEU A 126 -14.84 2.48 3.44
CA LEU A 126 -15.95 1.60 3.05
C LEU A 126 -16.25 1.66 1.55
N GLY A 127 -15.98 2.80 0.90
CA GLY A 127 -16.23 2.99 -0.53
C GLY A 127 -15.26 2.23 -1.43
N MET A 128 -14.10 1.81 -0.90
CA MET A 128 -13.06 1.10 -1.65
C MET A 128 -13.27 -0.41 -1.70
N PHE A 129 -14.20 -0.97 -0.93
CA PHE A 129 -14.51 -2.39 -1.02
C PHE A 129 -15.58 -2.63 -2.07
N SER A 130 -15.31 -3.53 -3.00
CA SER A 130 -16.36 -4.10 -3.86
C SER A 130 -17.32 -4.96 -3.04
N SER A 131 -18.46 -5.33 -3.63
CA SER A 131 -19.50 -6.15 -2.98
C SER A 131 -19.01 -7.52 -2.49
N ASN A 132 -17.91 -8.05 -3.04
CA ASN A 132 -17.27 -9.28 -2.60
C ASN A 132 -16.12 -9.05 -1.59
N GLY A 133 -15.99 -7.83 -1.04
CA GLY A 133 -15.01 -7.51 0.00
C GLY A 133 -13.58 -7.31 -0.50
N VAL A 134 -13.37 -7.14 -1.81
CA VAL A 134 -12.04 -6.85 -2.37
C VAL A 134 -11.77 -5.36 -2.25
N MET A 135 -10.65 -4.98 -1.63
CA MET A 135 -10.21 -3.58 -1.63
C MET A 135 -9.68 -3.24 -3.01
N GLN A 136 -10.35 -2.30 -3.67
CA GLN A 136 -10.02 -1.83 -5.01
C GLN A 136 -8.82 -0.87 -4.97
N GLY A 137 -8.11 -0.78 -6.09
CA GLY A 137 -7.01 0.15 -6.27
C GLY A 137 -7.40 1.59 -5.91
N SER A 138 -6.44 2.36 -5.42
CA SER A 138 -6.64 3.73 -4.96
C SER A 138 -5.76 4.72 -5.72
N VAL A 139 -6.21 5.97 -5.76
CA VAL A 139 -5.46 7.09 -6.33
C VAL A 139 -5.07 8.02 -5.20
N LEU A 140 -3.76 8.19 -4.99
CA LEU A 140 -3.22 9.21 -4.11
C LEU A 140 -3.03 10.51 -4.88
N VAL A 141 -3.52 11.61 -4.34
CA VAL A 141 -3.21 12.97 -4.77
C VAL A 141 -2.71 13.72 -3.56
N ASP A 142 -1.54 14.35 -3.68
CA ASP A 142 -0.83 14.99 -2.57
C ASP A 142 -0.65 14.05 -1.35
N GLY A 143 -0.40 12.77 -1.60
CA GLY A 143 -0.19 11.75 -0.56
C GLY A 143 -1.46 11.20 0.09
N PHE A 144 -2.65 11.72 -0.24
CA PHE A 144 -3.92 11.27 0.32
C PHE A 144 -4.78 10.53 -0.70
N VAL A 145 -5.50 9.51 -0.25
CA VAL A 145 -6.49 8.81 -1.07
C VAL A 145 -7.62 9.77 -1.44
N ARG A 146 -7.81 9.98 -2.75
CA ARG A 146 -8.84 10.86 -3.31
C ARG A 146 -9.80 10.16 -4.27
N ALA A 147 -9.43 8.99 -4.76
CA ALA A 147 -10.28 8.18 -5.62
C ALA A 147 -9.95 6.70 -5.49
N MET A 148 -10.84 5.85 -5.99
CA MET A 148 -10.54 4.47 -6.35
C MET A 148 -10.38 4.36 -7.86
N TRP A 149 -9.70 3.32 -8.32
CA TRP A 149 -9.67 2.96 -9.74
C TRP A 149 -9.94 1.48 -9.94
N VAL A 150 -10.50 1.14 -11.10
CA VAL A 150 -10.72 -0.24 -11.53
C VAL A 150 -10.34 -0.41 -12.99
N PRO A 151 -9.81 -1.58 -13.39
CA PRO A 151 -9.59 -1.87 -14.80
C PRO A 151 -10.92 -1.91 -15.55
N ALA A 152 -10.90 -1.43 -16.79
CA ALA A 152 -12.01 -1.49 -17.71
C ALA A 152 -11.52 -1.91 -19.10
N ARG A 153 -12.44 -2.22 -20.02
CA ARG A 153 -12.04 -2.58 -21.39
C ARG A 153 -11.26 -1.41 -22.04
N GLY A 154 -10.01 -1.68 -22.44
CA GLY A 154 -9.12 -0.70 -23.07
C GLY A 154 -8.68 0.45 -22.16
N GLY A 155 -8.68 0.27 -20.84
CA GLY A 155 -8.32 1.38 -19.95
C GLY A 155 -8.66 1.14 -18.48
N LEU A 156 -8.89 2.23 -17.75
CA LEU A 156 -9.36 2.21 -16.37
C LEU A 156 -10.39 3.30 -16.09
N VAL A 157 -11.16 3.10 -15.03
CA VAL A 157 -12.13 4.08 -14.53
C VAL A 157 -11.68 4.53 -13.15
N ILE A 158 -11.54 5.85 -12.98
CA ILE A 158 -11.22 6.52 -11.72
C ILE A 158 -12.49 7.12 -11.15
N THR A 159 -12.84 6.75 -9.93
CA THR A 159 -14.05 7.20 -9.24
C THR A 159 -13.64 8.02 -8.02
N PRO A 160 -13.75 9.36 -8.07
CA PRO A 160 -13.40 10.23 -6.95
C PRO A 160 -14.30 10.01 -5.73
N PHE A 161 -13.74 10.25 -4.55
CA PHE A 161 -14.49 10.33 -3.30
C PHE A 161 -14.79 11.78 -2.93
N ASP A 162 -15.95 12.04 -2.34
CA ASP A 162 -16.45 13.34 -1.83
C ASP A 162 -16.65 14.44 -2.85
N GLN A 163 -15.60 14.76 -3.60
CA GLN A 163 -15.56 15.86 -4.55
C GLN A 163 -14.85 15.40 -5.82
N PRO A 164 -15.16 16.00 -6.98
CA PRO A 164 -14.39 15.77 -8.19
C PRO A 164 -12.91 16.10 -7.97
N ILE A 165 -12.02 15.33 -8.60
CA ILE A 165 -10.60 15.71 -8.71
C ILE A 165 -10.50 17.04 -9.43
N ALA A 166 -9.74 17.99 -8.88
CA ALA A 166 -9.66 19.35 -9.39
C ALA A 166 -9.09 19.34 -10.81
N LYS A 167 -9.50 20.31 -11.63
CA LYS A 167 -9.08 20.36 -13.04
C LYS A 167 -7.54 20.39 -13.20
N GLY A 168 -6.84 21.07 -12.28
CA GLY A 168 -5.38 21.12 -12.27
C GLY A 168 -4.71 19.77 -11.95
N GLU A 169 -5.31 18.97 -11.06
CA GLU A 169 -4.78 17.67 -10.62
C GLU A 169 -5.10 16.54 -11.62
N ARG A 170 -6.17 16.70 -12.42
CA ARG A 170 -6.62 15.65 -13.36
C ARG A 170 -5.54 15.27 -14.38
N GLN A 171 -4.73 16.23 -14.81
CA GLN A 171 -3.68 15.96 -15.80
C GLN A 171 -2.62 15.01 -15.23
N GLU A 172 -2.16 15.25 -14.00
CA GLU A 172 -1.19 14.37 -13.32
C GLU A 172 -1.77 12.97 -13.06
N VAL A 173 -3.07 12.90 -12.73
CA VAL A 173 -3.79 11.63 -12.59
C VAL A 173 -3.86 10.86 -13.90
N ILE A 174 -4.15 11.53 -15.01
CA ILE A 174 -4.15 10.92 -16.33
C ILE A 174 -2.75 10.43 -16.69
N GLU A 175 -1.70 11.20 -16.44
CA GLU A 175 -0.32 10.83 -16.73
C GLU A 175 0.16 9.61 -15.94
N GLU A 176 -0.18 9.52 -14.65
CA GLU A 176 0.11 8.33 -13.85
C GLU A 176 -0.68 7.11 -14.34
N ALA A 177 -1.97 7.29 -14.66
CA ALA A 177 -2.82 6.22 -15.19
C ALA A 177 -2.33 5.72 -16.56
N SER A 178 -1.92 6.62 -17.44
CA SER A 178 -1.35 6.27 -18.75
C SER A 178 -0.07 5.45 -18.60
N ARG A 179 0.84 5.84 -17.69
CA ARG A 179 2.06 5.05 -17.42
C ARG A 179 1.74 3.63 -16.92
N LEU A 180 0.72 3.49 -16.07
CA LEU A 180 0.25 2.18 -15.63
C LEU A 180 -0.32 1.37 -16.81
N LEU A 181 -1.14 1.97 -17.65
CA LEU A 181 -1.75 1.28 -18.80
C LEU A 181 -0.70 0.87 -19.85
N ASP A 182 0.28 1.73 -20.12
CA ASP A 182 1.42 1.41 -20.99
C ASP A 182 2.26 0.25 -20.45
N PHE A 183 2.40 0.14 -19.12
CA PHE A 183 3.05 -1.02 -18.50
C PHE A 183 2.22 -2.30 -18.63
N LEU A 184 0.91 -2.21 -18.42
CA LEU A 184 0.00 -3.37 -18.43
C LEU A 184 -0.28 -3.92 -19.83
N ALA A 185 -0.33 -3.05 -20.83
CA ALA A 185 -0.63 -3.40 -22.21
C ALA A 185 0.17 -2.48 -23.18
N PRO A 186 1.48 -2.74 -23.36
CA PRO A 186 2.35 -1.90 -24.16
C PRO A 186 1.89 -1.79 -25.63
N GLY A 187 1.81 -0.55 -26.14
CA GLY A 187 1.47 -0.28 -27.55
C GLY A 187 -0.01 -0.33 -27.89
N GLU A 188 -0.87 -0.67 -26.93
CA GLU A 188 -2.32 -0.58 -27.09
C GLU A 188 -2.83 0.85 -26.86
N LYS A 189 -3.96 1.20 -27.48
CA LYS A 189 -4.63 2.48 -27.19
C LYS A 189 -5.41 2.34 -25.89
N HIS A 190 -5.18 3.31 -25.00
CA HIS A 190 -5.72 3.31 -23.65
C HIS A 190 -6.61 4.52 -23.40
N ASP A 191 -7.63 4.33 -22.56
CA ASP A 191 -8.54 5.40 -22.14
C ASP A 191 -8.58 5.51 -20.61
N VAL A 192 -8.52 6.75 -20.11
CA VAL A 192 -8.63 7.07 -18.69
C VAL A 192 -9.94 7.81 -18.48
N ARG A 193 -10.89 7.15 -17.82
CA ARG A 193 -12.24 7.69 -17.61
C ARG A 193 -12.45 8.09 -16.16
N PHE A 194 -13.15 9.20 -15.95
CA PHE A 194 -13.58 9.61 -14.62
C PHE A 194 -15.06 9.26 -14.41
N GLY A 195 -15.35 8.44 -13.41
CA GLY A 195 -16.70 8.12 -12.97
C GLY A 195 -17.34 9.21 -12.11
N PRO A 196 -18.61 9.04 -11.73
CA PRO A 196 -19.29 9.95 -10.81
C PRO A 196 -18.62 9.92 -9.43
N VAL A 197 -18.75 11.01 -8.68
CA VAL A 197 -18.26 11.08 -7.30
C VAL A 197 -19.03 10.10 -6.43
N LYS A 198 -18.31 9.35 -5.59
CA LYS A 198 -18.87 8.44 -4.59
C LYS A 198 -18.83 9.14 -3.22
N SER A 199 -20.01 9.32 -2.62
CA SER A 199 -20.19 9.85 -1.25
C SER A 199 -19.89 8.78 -0.21
#